data_AF-A0A0F4LBM8-F1
#
_entry.id   AF-A0A0F4LBM8-F1
#
_cell.length_a   1.000
_cell.length_b   1.000
_cell.length_c   1.000
_cell.angle_alpha   90.00
_cell.angle_beta   90.00
_cell.angle_gamma   90.00
#
_symmetry.space_group_name_H-M   'P 1'
#
loop_
_entity.id
_entity.type
_entity.pdbx_description
1 polymer ?
#
loop_
_entity_poly.entity_id
_entity_poly.type
_entity_poly.pdbx_seq_one_letter_code
_entity_poly.pdbx_strand_id
1 'polypeptide(L)'
;MSLTKNEQVLVLELSKYNVYKYTVTKFCKQLNINRGVFYRKYRNICDLFTSVLALQTRRALRSIDGETMDRMFYRMLSKIKENKTFYINLNRIAQNPQEFYRVLRKEYAIAIEKYMRPRGSFSVRKVELVANGIYAIVYNWVVDECQLDIRDVYQSIHLLLVHIEQSIKKSE
;
A
#
# COMPACT_ATOMS: atom_id res chain seq x y z
N MET A 1 -6.32 -9.35 13.10
CA MET A 1 -5.38 -10.16 12.27
C MET A 1 -3.97 -9.86 12.77
N SER A 2 -3.15 -10.86 13.09
CA SER A 2 -1.81 -10.61 13.64
C SER A 2 -0.80 -10.24 12.55
N LEU A 3 0.13 -9.35 12.90
CA LEU A 3 1.28 -9.04 12.05
C LEU A 3 2.19 -10.27 11.96
N THR A 4 2.77 -10.52 10.78
CA THR A 4 3.84 -11.52 10.63
C THR A 4 5.09 -11.07 11.41
N LYS A 5 5.98 -12.01 11.77
CA LYS A 5 7.25 -11.66 12.46
C LYS A 5 8.06 -10.59 11.71
N ASN A 6 8.11 -10.68 10.39
CA ASN A 6 8.78 -9.69 9.54
C ASN A 6 8.15 -8.30 9.66
N GLU A 7 6.81 -8.23 9.61
CA GLU A 7 6.08 -6.96 9.79
C GLU A 7 6.30 -6.38 11.18
N GLN A 8 6.24 -7.20 12.23
CA GLN A 8 6.43 -6.76 13.61
C GLN A 8 7.79 -6.08 13.80
N VAL A 9 8.86 -6.71 13.31
CA VAL A 9 10.21 -6.14 13.39
C VAL A 9 10.31 -4.83 12.65
N LEU A 10 9.79 -4.74 11.43
CA LEU A 10 9.86 -3.49 10.67
C LEU A 10 9.02 -2.38 11.30
N VAL A 11 7.81 -2.67 11.75
CA VAL A 11 6.95 -1.67 12.42
C VAL A 11 7.63 -1.18 13.71
N LEU A 12 8.17 -2.07 14.52
CA LEU A 12 8.85 -1.69 15.76
C LEU A 12 10.08 -0.80 15.51
N GLU A 13 10.88 -1.13 14.49
CA GLU A 13 12.13 -0.43 14.20
C GLU A 13 11.94 0.86 13.40
N LEU A 14 10.86 0.97 12.61
CA LEU A 14 10.67 2.05 11.64
C LEU A 14 9.51 2.99 11.97
N SER A 15 8.71 2.74 13.01
CA SER A 15 7.59 3.63 13.37
C SER A 15 7.92 4.72 14.39
N LYS A 16 9.02 4.59 15.16
CA LYS A 16 9.28 5.47 16.32
C LYS A 16 9.90 6.82 15.98
N TYR A 17 10.89 6.83 15.09
CA TYR A 17 11.69 8.02 14.77
C TYR A 17 12.12 7.96 13.30
N ASN A 18 12.66 9.06 12.78
CA ASN A 18 13.19 9.12 11.42
C ASN A 18 14.41 8.19 11.26
N VAL A 19 14.34 7.26 10.31
CA VAL A 19 15.40 6.29 10.01
C VAL A 19 15.90 6.51 8.58
N TYR A 20 17.18 6.83 8.45
CA TYR A 20 17.83 7.08 7.14
C TYR A 20 18.53 5.84 6.58
N LYS A 21 18.83 4.85 7.43
CA LYS A 21 19.52 3.63 7.05
C LYS A 21 18.98 2.43 7.81
N TYR A 22 18.57 1.41 7.07
CA TYR A 22 18.18 0.12 7.62
C TYR A 22 18.71 -0.99 6.71
N THR A 23 19.38 -1.99 7.29
CA THR A 23 20.14 -2.98 6.53
C THR A 23 19.62 -4.39 6.78
N VAL A 24 19.90 -5.31 5.83
CA VAL A 24 19.63 -6.74 6.01
C VAL A 24 20.27 -7.28 7.28
N THR A 25 21.50 -6.87 7.60
CA THR A 25 22.18 -7.28 8.84
C THR A 25 21.41 -6.86 10.08
N LYS A 26 20.92 -5.61 10.14
CA LYS A 26 20.13 -5.12 11.27
C LYS A 26 18.82 -5.91 11.40
N PHE A 27 18.13 -6.12 10.30
CA PHE A 27 16.90 -6.92 10.26
C PHE A 27 17.11 -8.37 10.74
N CYS A 28 18.13 -9.05 10.21
CA CYS A 28 18.48 -10.43 10.57
C CYS A 28 18.83 -10.55 12.05
N LYS A 29 19.53 -9.57 12.62
CA LYS A 29 19.86 -9.53 14.05
C LYS A 29 18.60 -9.45 14.91
N GLN A 30 17.63 -8.63 14.55
CA GLN A 30 16.36 -8.50 15.29
C GLN A 30 15.52 -9.79 15.27
N LEU A 31 15.59 -10.55 14.18
CA LEU A 31 14.90 -11.84 14.07
C LEU A 31 15.71 -13.03 14.58
N ASN A 32 16.95 -12.82 15.02
CA ASN A 32 17.91 -13.88 15.37
C ASN A 32 18.04 -14.95 14.26
N ILE A 33 18.17 -14.51 13.00
CA ILE A 33 18.38 -15.38 11.84
C ILE A 33 19.69 -15.05 11.12
N ASN A 34 20.27 -16.01 10.43
CA ASN A 34 21.41 -15.75 9.54
C ASN A 34 20.96 -15.07 8.23
N ARG A 35 21.91 -14.37 7.57
CA ARG A 35 21.66 -13.69 6.30
C ARG A 35 21.30 -14.67 5.16
N GLY A 36 21.81 -15.90 5.20
CA GLY A 36 21.48 -16.93 4.20
C GLY A 36 19.97 -17.25 4.19
N VAL A 37 19.34 -17.34 5.35
CA VAL A 37 17.88 -17.54 5.49
C VAL A 37 17.11 -16.36 4.91
N PHE A 38 17.59 -15.13 5.10
CA PHE A 38 17.00 -13.95 4.47
C PHE A 38 17.06 -14.05 2.94
N TYR A 39 18.25 -14.34 2.40
CA TYR A 39 18.47 -14.37 0.95
C TYR A 39 17.77 -15.53 0.23
N ARG A 40 17.34 -16.57 0.94
CA ARG A 40 16.43 -17.59 0.38
C ARG A 40 15.05 -17.03 0.01
N LYS A 41 14.63 -15.92 0.64
CA LYS A 41 13.29 -15.34 0.46
C LYS A 41 13.30 -13.97 -0.20
N TYR A 42 14.34 -13.17 0.02
CA TYR A 42 14.42 -11.77 -0.43
C TYR A 42 15.80 -11.48 -1.00
N ARG A 43 15.89 -10.84 -2.17
CA ARG A 43 17.21 -10.52 -2.78
C ARG A 43 17.88 -9.37 -2.04
N ASN A 44 17.10 -8.45 -1.49
CA ASN A 44 17.58 -7.28 -0.76
C ASN A 44 16.52 -6.76 0.23
N ILE A 45 16.84 -5.69 0.97
CA ILE A 45 15.91 -5.11 1.96
C ILE A 45 14.66 -4.49 1.31
N CYS A 46 14.77 -3.96 0.10
CA CYS A 46 13.63 -3.40 -0.62
C CYS A 46 12.61 -4.48 -1.01
N ASP A 47 13.06 -5.68 -1.39
CA ASP A 47 12.16 -6.83 -1.64
C ASP A 47 11.34 -7.17 -0.38
N LEU A 48 11.99 -7.16 0.80
CA LEU A 48 11.30 -7.35 2.07
C LEU A 48 10.24 -6.24 2.29
N PHE A 49 10.64 -4.98 2.15
CA PHE A 49 9.74 -3.83 2.32
C PHE A 49 8.52 -3.92 1.42
N THR A 50 8.75 -4.21 0.13
CA THR A 50 7.69 -4.35 -0.87
C THR A 50 6.74 -5.49 -0.51
N SER A 51 7.26 -6.62 -0.01
CA SER A 51 6.42 -7.75 0.44
C SER A 51 5.53 -7.40 1.63
N VAL A 52 6.04 -6.60 2.56
CA VAL A 52 5.31 -6.13 3.74
C VAL A 52 4.26 -5.09 3.34
N LEU A 53 4.62 -4.13 2.50
CA LEU A 53 3.70 -3.11 1.98
C LEU A 53 2.55 -3.74 1.20
N ALA A 54 2.82 -4.74 0.36
CA ALA A 54 1.79 -5.49 -0.35
C ALA A 54 0.80 -6.16 0.62
N LEU A 55 1.33 -6.83 1.65
CA LEU A 55 0.51 -7.53 2.64
C LEU A 55 -0.36 -6.56 3.45
N GLN A 56 0.21 -5.44 3.91
CA GLN A 56 -0.54 -4.40 4.63
C GLN A 56 -1.60 -3.75 3.75
N THR A 57 -1.26 -3.43 2.50
CA THR A 57 -2.19 -2.87 1.51
C THR A 57 -3.35 -3.82 1.25
N ARG A 58 -3.07 -5.10 1.01
CA ARG A 58 -4.10 -6.13 0.81
C ARG A 58 -5.03 -6.28 2.02
N ARG A 59 -4.49 -6.19 3.23
CA ARG A 59 -5.28 -6.23 4.47
C ARG A 59 -6.11 -4.96 4.66
N ALA A 60 -5.58 -3.80 4.26
CA ALA A 60 -6.28 -2.53 4.32
C ALA A 60 -7.44 -2.46 3.32
N LEU A 61 -7.22 -2.96 2.11
CA LEU A 61 -8.18 -2.98 1.01
C LEU A 61 -8.99 -4.28 0.91
N ARG A 62 -9.00 -5.09 1.98
CA ARG A 62 -9.91 -6.23 2.04
C ARG A 62 -11.32 -5.68 2.20
N SER A 63 -12.15 -5.84 1.16
CA SER A 63 -13.57 -5.49 1.20
C SER A 63 -14.24 -6.10 2.43
N ILE A 64 -14.99 -5.27 3.14
CA ILE A 64 -15.93 -5.69 4.18
C ILE A 64 -17.33 -5.74 3.55
N ASP A 65 -18.19 -6.64 4.02
CA ASP A 65 -19.57 -6.75 3.52
C ASP A 65 -20.32 -5.43 3.70
N GLY A 66 -20.98 -4.98 2.63
CA GLY A 66 -21.70 -3.70 2.61
C GLY A 66 -20.81 -2.45 2.55
N GLU A 67 -19.48 -2.58 2.50
CA GLU A 67 -18.56 -1.44 2.37
C GLU A 67 -18.59 -0.86 0.94
N THR A 68 -18.51 0.46 0.81
CA THR A 68 -18.33 1.14 -0.49
C THR A 68 -16.84 1.18 -0.88
N MET A 69 -16.55 1.35 -2.17
CA MET A 69 -15.16 1.46 -2.62
C MET A 69 -14.46 2.66 -1.97
N ASP A 70 -15.17 3.78 -1.82
CA ASP A 70 -14.71 4.97 -1.10
C ASP A 70 -14.30 4.69 0.34
N ARG A 71 -15.16 4.02 1.12
CA ARG A 71 -14.86 3.68 2.52
C ARG A 71 -13.66 2.77 2.64
N MET A 72 -13.51 1.83 1.71
CA MET A 72 -12.36 0.93 1.66
C MET A 72 -11.04 1.70 1.44
N PHE A 73 -11.01 2.66 0.50
CA PHE A 73 -9.81 3.48 0.26
C PHE A 73 -9.57 4.50 1.38
N TYR A 74 -10.60 5.13 1.94
CA TYR A 74 -10.45 6.01 3.09
C TYR A 74 -9.83 5.26 4.29
N ARG A 75 -10.31 4.05 4.58
CA ARG A 75 -9.75 3.18 5.63
C ARG A 75 -8.29 2.83 5.37
N MET A 76 -7.89 2.64 4.12
CA MET A 76 -6.47 2.47 3.78
C MET A 76 -5.65 3.72 4.08
N LEU A 77 -6.14 4.91 3.69
CA LEU A 77 -5.45 6.18 3.98
C LEU A 77 -5.31 6.41 5.48
N SER A 78 -6.34 6.09 6.29
CA SER A 78 -6.28 6.23 7.75
C SER A 78 -5.16 5.37 8.34
N LYS A 79 -5.04 4.12 7.90
CA LYS A 79 -3.95 3.23 8.34
C LYS A 79 -2.57 3.74 7.96
N ILE A 80 -2.45 4.38 6.80
CA ILE A 80 -1.20 5.04 6.37
C ILE A 80 -0.89 6.21 7.30
N LYS A 81 -1.88 7.09 7.57
CA LYS A 81 -1.70 8.26 8.45
C LYS A 81 -1.33 7.87 9.89
N GLU A 82 -2.05 6.89 10.45
CA GLU A 82 -1.80 6.34 11.80
C GLU A 82 -0.37 5.82 11.95
N ASN A 83 0.21 5.31 10.87
CA ASN A 83 1.55 4.74 10.85
C ASN A 83 2.50 5.55 9.95
N LYS A 84 2.29 6.86 9.79
CA LYS A 84 2.99 7.65 8.75
C LYS A 84 4.51 7.52 8.80
N THR A 85 5.10 7.53 10.00
CA THR A 85 6.57 7.42 10.19
C THR A 85 7.13 6.14 9.58
N PHE A 86 6.38 5.03 9.67
CA PHE A 86 6.76 3.75 9.06
C PHE A 86 6.84 3.86 7.55
N TYR A 87 5.78 4.36 6.90
CA TYR A 87 5.71 4.49 5.44
C TYR A 87 6.75 5.49 4.91
N ILE A 88 6.93 6.61 5.61
CA ILE A 88 7.95 7.64 5.28
C ILE A 88 9.34 7.02 5.34
N ASN A 89 9.67 6.30 6.41
CA ASN A 89 10.98 5.66 6.56
C ASN A 89 11.22 4.58 5.50
N LEU A 90 10.22 3.74 5.21
CA LEU A 90 10.34 2.76 4.14
C LEU A 90 10.68 3.41 2.79
N ASN A 91 9.98 4.49 2.44
CA ASN A 91 10.22 5.24 1.22
C ASN A 91 11.62 5.89 1.21
N ARG A 92 12.02 6.51 2.33
CA ARG A 92 13.33 7.15 2.49
C ARG A 92 14.49 6.17 2.35
N ILE A 93 14.33 4.94 2.87
CA ILE A 93 15.37 3.90 2.82
C ILE A 93 15.37 3.18 1.46
N ALA A 94 14.20 2.98 0.86
CA ALA A 94 14.06 2.35 -0.44
C ALA A 94 14.52 3.31 -1.55
N GLN A 95 15.83 3.34 -1.79
CA GLN A 95 16.47 4.12 -2.87
C GLN A 95 15.98 3.75 -4.30
N ASN A 96 15.01 2.85 -4.45
CA ASN A 96 14.38 2.47 -5.71
C ASN A 96 12.83 2.44 -5.57
N PRO A 97 12.13 3.53 -5.91
CA PRO A 97 10.67 3.62 -5.80
C PRO A 97 9.91 2.78 -6.84
N GLN A 98 10.57 2.28 -7.88
CA GLN A 98 9.91 1.61 -9.01
C GLN A 98 9.30 0.26 -8.63
N GLU A 99 9.93 -0.49 -7.71
CA GLU A 99 9.36 -1.75 -7.22
C GLU A 99 8.12 -1.52 -6.34
N PHE A 100 8.11 -0.44 -5.54
CA PHE A 100 6.94 -0.06 -4.76
C PHE A 100 5.78 0.27 -5.70
N TYR A 101 6.03 1.04 -6.76
CA TYR A 101 5.04 1.29 -7.80
C TYR A 101 4.46 0.01 -8.38
N ARG A 102 5.34 -0.88 -8.88
CA ARG A 102 4.93 -2.11 -9.56
C ARG A 102 4.02 -2.99 -8.70
N VAL A 103 4.32 -3.09 -7.41
CA VAL A 103 3.58 -3.95 -6.49
C VAL A 103 2.32 -3.28 -5.94
N LEU A 104 2.41 -2.02 -5.49
CA LEU A 104 1.27 -1.36 -4.86
C LEU A 104 0.15 -1.05 -5.84
N ARG A 105 0.47 -0.60 -7.07
CA ARG A 105 -0.55 -0.39 -8.12
C ARG A 105 -1.33 -1.68 -8.41
N LYS A 106 -0.65 -2.84 -8.34
CA LYS A 106 -1.27 -4.14 -8.59
C LYS A 106 -2.22 -4.52 -7.46
N GLU A 107 -1.84 -4.29 -6.20
CA GLU A 107 -2.74 -4.54 -5.07
C GLU A 107 -3.96 -3.61 -5.09
N TYR A 108 -3.80 -2.35 -5.53
CA TYR A 108 -4.92 -1.42 -5.74
C TYR A 108 -5.87 -1.90 -6.84
N ALA A 109 -5.33 -2.29 -8.00
CA ALA A 109 -6.13 -2.84 -9.09
C ALA A 109 -6.90 -4.09 -8.65
N ILE A 110 -6.24 -5.05 -7.98
CA ILE A 110 -6.87 -6.27 -7.46
C ILE A 110 -8.02 -5.94 -6.50
N ALA A 111 -7.84 -4.95 -5.61
CA ALA A 111 -8.89 -4.55 -4.68
C ALA A 111 -10.12 -3.99 -5.40
N ILE A 112 -9.89 -3.09 -6.37
CA ILE A 112 -10.95 -2.52 -7.21
C ILE A 112 -11.66 -3.63 -8.00
N GLU A 113 -10.93 -4.51 -8.67
CA GLU A 113 -11.51 -5.61 -9.44
C GLU A 113 -12.38 -6.52 -8.58
N LYS A 114 -11.92 -6.86 -7.36
CA LYS A 114 -12.69 -7.68 -6.42
C LYS A 114 -13.98 -7.01 -6.00
N TYR A 115 -13.96 -5.70 -5.81
CA TYR A 115 -15.16 -4.92 -5.52
C TYR A 115 -16.11 -4.91 -6.73
N MET A 116 -15.60 -4.74 -7.93
CA MET A 116 -16.40 -4.56 -9.15
C MET A 116 -16.99 -5.86 -9.69
N ARG A 117 -16.26 -6.98 -9.57
CA ARG A 117 -16.65 -8.28 -10.15
C ARG A 117 -18.09 -8.74 -9.82
N PRO A 118 -18.59 -8.65 -8.57
CA PRO A 118 -19.98 -9.02 -8.28
C PRO A 118 -21.02 -7.98 -8.74
N ARG A 119 -20.60 -6.80 -9.23
CA ARG A 119 -21.47 -5.66 -9.58
C ARG A 119 -21.67 -5.47 -11.09
N GLY A 120 -21.10 -6.36 -11.90
CA GLY A 120 -21.28 -6.36 -13.35
C GLY A 120 -19.98 -6.22 -14.14
N SER A 121 -20.12 -5.98 -15.44
CA SER A 121 -18.98 -5.83 -16.36
C SER A 121 -18.23 -4.54 -16.08
N PHE A 122 -16.90 -4.57 -16.23
CA PHE A 122 -16.05 -3.40 -16.06
C PHE A 122 -14.82 -3.48 -16.97
N SER A 123 -14.21 -2.34 -17.25
CA SER A 123 -12.98 -2.28 -18.06
C SER A 123 -11.74 -2.45 -17.18
N VAL A 124 -11.02 -3.56 -17.36
CA VAL A 124 -9.72 -3.81 -16.68
C VAL A 124 -8.74 -2.66 -16.94
N ARG A 125 -8.67 -2.15 -18.17
CA ARG A 125 -7.81 -1.01 -18.52
C ARG A 125 -8.15 0.26 -17.73
N LYS A 126 -9.44 0.54 -17.49
CA LYS A 126 -9.85 1.66 -16.63
C LYS A 126 -9.45 1.43 -15.18
N VAL A 127 -9.59 0.20 -14.68
CA VAL A 127 -9.14 -0.16 -13.32
C VAL A 127 -7.64 0.05 -13.16
N GLU A 128 -6.84 -0.40 -14.14
CA GLU A 128 -5.38 -0.17 -14.12
C GLU A 128 -5.02 1.31 -14.14
N LEU A 129 -5.69 2.11 -14.98
CA LEU A 129 -5.47 3.56 -15.05
C LEU A 129 -5.76 4.23 -13.70
N VAL A 130 -6.89 3.91 -13.08
CA VAL A 130 -7.27 4.46 -11.77
C VAL A 130 -6.33 3.97 -10.68
N ALA A 131 -5.95 2.70 -10.67
CA ALA A 131 -4.98 2.17 -9.71
C ALA A 131 -3.62 2.87 -9.80
N ASN A 132 -3.17 3.21 -11.01
CA ASN A 132 -1.95 4.01 -11.20
C ASN A 132 -2.11 5.43 -10.65
N GLY A 133 -3.25 6.08 -10.90
CA GLY A 133 -3.55 7.41 -10.37
C GLY A 133 -3.61 7.44 -8.84
N ILE A 134 -4.29 6.46 -8.23
CA ILE A 134 -4.34 6.30 -6.77
C ILE A 134 -2.94 6.11 -6.20
N TYR A 135 -2.10 5.28 -6.83
CA TYR A 135 -0.72 5.14 -6.41
C TYR A 135 0.04 6.46 -6.43
N ALA A 136 -0.07 7.24 -7.52
CA ALA A 136 0.62 8.52 -7.62
C ALA A 136 0.19 9.48 -6.50
N ILE A 137 -1.11 9.56 -6.21
CA ILE A 137 -1.65 10.39 -5.12
C ILE A 137 -1.09 9.94 -3.76
N VAL A 138 -1.20 8.65 -3.44
CA VAL A 138 -0.73 8.11 -2.14
C VAL A 138 0.79 8.24 -2.01
N TYR A 139 1.54 7.96 -3.06
CA TYR A 139 2.99 8.08 -3.08
C TYR A 139 3.43 9.51 -2.80
N ASN A 140 2.85 10.49 -3.52
CA ASN A 140 3.18 11.90 -3.32
C ASN A 140 2.83 12.35 -1.91
N TRP A 141 1.69 11.91 -1.37
CA TRP A 141 1.33 12.23 0.01
C TRP A 141 2.32 11.66 1.02
N VAL A 142 2.82 10.44 0.83
CA VAL A 142 3.84 9.83 1.72
C VAL A 142 5.21 10.48 1.56
N VAL A 143 5.61 10.84 0.34
CA VAL A 143 6.85 11.58 0.06
C VAL A 143 6.83 12.94 0.75
N ASP A 144 5.70 13.63 0.70
CA ASP A 144 5.44 14.89 1.40
C ASP A 144 5.06 14.67 2.88
N GLU A 145 5.60 13.62 3.49
CA GLU A 145 5.47 13.29 4.92
C GLU A 145 4.05 13.28 5.50
N CYS A 146 3.07 12.99 4.65
CA CYS A 146 1.65 13.06 4.90
C CYS A 146 1.19 14.43 5.46
N GLN A 147 1.71 15.54 4.94
CA GLN A 147 1.36 16.89 5.41
C GLN A 147 -0.10 17.27 5.12
N LEU A 148 -0.59 16.97 3.90
CA LEU A 148 -1.98 17.23 3.52
C LEU A 148 -2.99 16.53 4.45
N ASP A 149 -4.15 17.17 4.65
CA ASP A 149 -5.28 16.57 5.36
C ASP A 149 -5.75 15.32 4.61
N ILE A 150 -6.07 14.28 5.37
CA ILE A 150 -6.50 13.00 4.81
C ILE A 150 -7.75 13.14 3.93
N ARG A 151 -8.64 14.10 4.23
CA ARG A 151 -9.86 14.36 3.47
C ARG A 151 -9.56 14.90 2.07
N ASP A 152 -8.54 15.74 1.92
CA ASP A 152 -8.13 16.30 0.63
C ASP A 152 -7.52 15.21 -0.27
N VAL A 153 -6.70 14.35 0.33
CA VAL A 153 -6.11 13.18 -0.35
C VAL A 153 -7.19 12.19 -0.75
N TYR A 154 -8.14 11.93 0.15
CA TYR A 154 -9.31 11.10 -0.13
C TYR A 154 -10.15 11.68 -1.27
N GLN A 155 -10.41 12.98 -1.28
CA GLN A 155 -11.21 13.63 -2.33
C GLN A 155 -10.57 13.42 -3.70
N SER A 156 -9.23 13.52 -3.80
CA SER A 156 -8.49 13.27 -5.04
C SER A 156 -8.66 11.83 -5.52
N ILE A 157 -8.66 10.86 -4.60
CA ILE A 157 -8.90 9.45 -4.91
C ILE A 157 -10.36 9.22 -5.32
N HIS A 158 -11.32 9.79 -4.58
CA HIS A 158 -12.75 9.67 -4.84
C HIS A 158 -13.10 10.07 -6.28
N LEU A 159 -12.53 11.18 -6.77
CA LEU A 159 -12.71 11.62 -8.16
C LEU A 159 -12.30 10.54 -9.18
N LEU A 160 -11.25 9.77 -8.90
CA LEU A 160 -10.83 8.65 -9.75
C LEU A 160 -11.77 7.45 -9.63
N LEU A 161 -12.25 7.15 -8.42
CA LEU A 161 -13.15 6.01 -8.16
C LEU A 161 -14.51 6.19 -8.86
N VAL A 162 -15.04 7.41 -8.88
CA VAL A 162 -16.31 7.73 -9.57
C VAL A 162 -16.27 7.35 -11.05
N HIS A 163 -15.12 7.50 -11.72
CA HIS A 163 -14.96 7.10 -13.12
C HIS A 163 -15.07 5.59 -13.35
N ILE A 164 -14.85 4.78 -12.31
CA ILE A 164 -15.06 3.33 -12.35
C ILE A 164 -16.55 3.03 -12.17
N GLU A 165 -17.19 3.58 -11.15
CA GLU A 165 -18.58 3.26 -10.82
C GLU A 165 -19.58 3.70 -11.90
N GLN A 166 -19.32 4.83 -12.57
CA GLN A 166 -20.11 5.29 -13.72
C GLN A 166 -20.11 4.32 -14.91
N SER A 167 -19.11 3.44 -15.01
CA SER A 167 -19.06 2.44 -16.07
C SER A 167 -20.06 1.29 -15.89
N ILE A 168 -20.51 1.03 -14.65
CA ILE A 168 -21.57 0.03 -14.36
C ILE A 168 -22.94 0.56 -14.78
N LYS A 169 -23.24 1.83 -14.47
CA LYS A 169 -24.56 2.43 -14.71
C LYS A 169 -24.92 2.62 -16.18
N LYS A 170 -23.97 2.46 -17.10
CA LYS A 170 -24.21 2.59 -18.56
C LYS A 170 -24.47 1.25 -19.24
N SER A 171 -24.43 0.14 -18.50
CA SER A 171 -24.68 -1.21 -19.01
C SER A 171 -26.04 -1.79 -18.59
N GLU A 172 -26.89 -0.97 -17.97
CA GLU A 172 -28.34 -1.21 -17.80
C GLU A 172 -29.10 -0.41 -18.86
#